data_AF-A0A936JUY3-F1
#
_entry.id   AF-A0A936JUY3-F1
#
_cell.length_a   1.000
_cell.length_b   1.000
_cell.length_c   1.000
_cell.angle_alpha   90.00
_cell.angle_beta   90.00
_cell.angle_gamma   90.00
#
_symmetry.space_group_name_H-M   'P 1'
#
loop_
_entity.id
_entity.type
_entity.pdbx_description
1 polymer ?
#
loop_
_entity_poly.entity_id
_entity_poly.type
_entity_poly.pdbx_seq_one_letter_code
_entity_poly.pdbx_strand_id
1 'polypeptide(L)' 'MINSPRLFLGLGLVLFATSPLAAIVDRNGDGLSDVWAALYQPTKGAAVDEDGDGLTNAQEALAGTDPRDGSS' A
#
# COMPACT_ATOMS: atom_id res chain seq x y z
N MET A 1 21.55 -21.83 6.06
CA MET A 1 20.19 -21.28 6.27
C MET A 1 20.16 -19.94 5.56
N ILE A 2 19.18 -19.77 4.69
CA ILE A 2 19.29 -19.00 3.43
C ILE A 2 19.39 -17.49 3.68
N ASN A 3 20.51 -16.91 3.24
CA ASN A 3 20.66 -15.47 3.00
C ASN A 3 19.71 -15.06 1.88
N SER A 4 18.71 -14.23 2.18
CA SER A 4 17.89 -13.59 1.15
C SER A 4 18.36 -12.14 1.01
N PRO A 5 18.83 -11.70 -0.17
CA PRO A 5 19.25 -10.32 -0.35
C PRO A 5 18.00 -9.45 -0.30
N ARG A 6 17.98 -8.51 0.65
CA ARG A 6 16.94 -7.48 0.74
C ARG A 6 17.07 -6.60 -0.51
N LEU A 7 16.27 -6.89 -1.54
CA LEU A 7 16.09 -5.97 -2.65
C LEU A 7 15.40 -4.73 -2.09
N PHE A 8 16.21 -3.75 -1.69
CA PHE A 8 15.76 -2.38 -1.55
C PHE A 8 15.36 -1.88 -2.94
N LEU A 9 14.12 -2.11 -3.34
CA LEU A 9 13.50 -1.36 -4.43
C LEU A 9 13.12 0.02 -3.87
N GLY A 10 14.16 0.82 -3.64
CA GLY A 10 14.01 2.26 -3.50
C GLY A 10 13.54 2.81 -4.84
N LEU A 11 12.23 3.01 -4.98
CA LEU A 11 11.71 3.92 -5.98
C LEU A 11 11.30 5.20 -5.25
N GLY A 12 12.29 6.06 -5.01
CA GLY A 12 12.04 7.43 -4.63
C GLY A 12 11.25 8.11 -5.74
N LEU A 13 9.99 8.46 -5.45
CA LEU A 13 9.26 9.45 -6.22
C LEU A 13 8.65 10.46 -5.25
N VAL A 14 9.47 11.45 -4.89
CA VAL A 14 9.03 12.69 -4.29
C VAL A 14 8.15 13.42 -5.29
N LEU A 15 6.83 13.47 -5.08
CA LEU A 15 5.97 14.49 -5.67
C LEU A 15 4.83 14.84 -4.70
N PHE A 16 5.09 15.84 -3.86
CA PHE A 16 4.07 16.77 -3.39
C PHE A 16 3.38 17.35 -4.64
N ALA A 17 2.28 16.73 -5.10
CA ALA A 17 1.18 17.27 -5.94
C ALA A 17 0.52 16.24 -6.88
N THR A 18 0.99 14.99 -6.98
CA THR A 18 0.37 14.00 -7.89
C THR A 18 0.31 12.63 -7.23
N SER A 19 -0.79 12.29 -6.57
CA SER A 19 -1.05 10.90 -6.14
C SER A 19 -0.78 9.96 -7.31
N PRO A 20 0.00 8.88 -7.15
CA PRO A 20 0.31 7.98 -8.25
C PRO A 20 -1.00 7.47 -8.85
N LEU A 21 -1.16 7.44 -10.17
CA LEU A 21 -2.39 6.94 -10.82
C LEU A 21 -2.83 5.58 -10.25
N ALA A 22 -1.87 4.75 -9.84
CA ALA A 22 -2.12 3.50 -9.15
C ALA A 22 -3.06 3.70 -7.95
N ALA A 23 -2.86 4.72 -7.12
CA ALA A 23 -3.64 4.99 -5.91
C ALA A 23 -5.05 5.56 -6.15
N ILE A 24 -5.46 5.79 -7.40
CA ILE A 24 -6.74 6.46 -7.74
C ILE A 24 -7.71 5.52 -8.48
N VAL A 25 -7.21 4.40 -9.03
CA VAL A 25 -8.09 3.44 -9.72
C VAL A 25 -8.88 2.65 -8.68
N ASP A 26 -10.10 3.09 -8.38
CA ASP A 26 -11.05 2.42 -7.48
C ASP A 26 -12.35 2.11 -8.25
N ARG A 27 -12.36 1.00 -9.00
CA ARG A 27 -13.51 0.62 -9.83
C ARG A 27 -14.65 0.05 -9.00
N ASN A 28 -14.36 -0.56 -7.86
CA ASN A 28 -15.36 -1.23 -7.03
C ASN A 28 -15.97 -0.30 -5.96
N GLY A 29 -15.41 0.90 -5.76
CA GLY A 29 -15.88 1.93 -4.86
C GLY A 29 -15.63 1.62 -3.38
N ASP A 30 -14.67 0.74 -3.06
CA ASP A 30 -14.37 0.34 -1.68
C ASP A 30 -13.37 1.25 -0.96
N GLY A 31 -12.88 2.28 -1.66
CA GLY A 31 -11.91 3.23 -1.15
C GLY A 31 -10.46 2.73 -1.21
N LEU A 32 -10.20 1.59 -1.86
CA LEU A 32 -8.87 1.08 -2.15
C LEU A 32 -8.59 1.12 -3.65
N SER A 33 -7.32 1.24 -3.99
CA SER A 33 -6.89 1.08 -5.37
C SER A 33 -7.01 -0.39 -5.79
N ASP A 34 -7.64 -0.66 -6.93
CA ASP A 34 -7.69 -1.98 -7.57
C ASP A 34 -6.27 -2.50 -7.90
N VAL A 35 -5.37 -1.60 -8.31
CA VAL A 35 -3.99 -1.95 -8.65
C VAL A 35 -3.21 -2.33 -7.39
N TRP A 36 -3.36 -1.55 -6.32
CA TRP A 36 -2.74 -1.83 -5.03
C TRP A 36 -3.33 -3.10 -4.41
N ALA A 37 -4.65 -3.29 -4.45
CA ALA A 37 -5.33 -4.48 -3.96
C ALA A 37 -4.92 -5.75 -4.72
N ALA A 38 -4.64 -5.65 -6.04
CA ALA A 38 -4.12 -6.77 -6.82
C ALA A 38 -2.69 -7.16 -6.41
N LEU A 39 -1.87 -6.19 -5.97
CA LEU A 39 -0.49 -6.43 -5.53
C LEU A 39 -0.42 -7.01 -4.11
N TYR A 40 -1.16 -6.42 -3.17
CA TYR A 40 -1.02 -6.70 -1.74
C TYR A 40 -2.12 -7.58 -1.16
N GLN A 41 -3.28 -7.67 -1.82
CA GLN A 41 -4.42 -8.50 -1.41
C GLN A 41 -4.84 -8.26 0.06
N PRO A 42 -5.21 -7.02 0.42
CA PRO A 42 -5.70 -6.69 1.76
C PRO A 42 -6.88 -7.58 2.14
N THR A 43 -6.98 -7.95 3.41
CA THR A 43 -8.12 -8.73 3.92
C THR A 43 -9.15 -7.86 4.62
N LYS A 44 -8.82 -6.58 4.86
CA LYS A 44 -9.66 -5.58 5.49
C LYS A 44 -9.94 -4.38 4.58
N GLY A 45 -11.00 -3.65 4.91
CA GLY A 45 -11.43 -2.49 4.15
C GLY A 45 -10.55 -1.26 4.36
N ALA A 46 -10.75 -0.25 3.52
CA ALA A 46 -9.99 0.99 3.47
C ALA A 46 -9.72 1.69 4.81
N ALA A 47 -10.68 1.67 5.74
CA ALA A 47 -10.58 2.36 7.03
C ALA A 47 -9.95 1.52 8.16
N VAL A 48 -9.50 0.30 7.88
CA VAL A 48 -8.89 -0.59 8.86
C VAL A 48 -7.39 -0.47 8.77
N ASP A 49 -6.75 -0.44 9.92
CA ASP A 49 -5.32 -0.67 10.10
C ASP A 49 -5.14 -2.18 10.33
N GLU A 50 -4.65 -2.89 9.31
CA GLU A 50 -4.67 -4.36 9.29
C GLU A 50 -3.50 -4.98 10.08
N ASP A 51 -2.36 -4.29 10.20
CA ASP A 51 -1.20 -4.74 10.97
C ASP A 51 -0.97 -4.02 12.30
N GLY A 52 -1.68 -2.92 12.55
CA GLY A 52 -1.65 -2.19 13.81
C GLY A 52 -0.51 -1.19 13.93
N ASP A 53 0.05 -0.71 12.81
CA ASP A 53 1.15 0.26 12.81
C ASP A 53 0.70 1.73 12.88
N GLY A 54 -0.62 1.96 12.80
CA GLY A 54 -1.24 3.27 12.87
C GLY A 54 -1.59 3.89 11.50
N LEU A 55 -1.36 3.17 10.40
CA LEU A 55 -1.84 3.52 9.07
C LEU A 55 -3.05 2.67 8.69
N THR A 56 -4.06 3.30 8.09
CA THR A 56 -5.17 2.57 7.49
C THR A 56 -4.78 2.02 6.12
N ASN A 57 -5.42 0.94 5.68
CA ASN A 57 -5.25 0.36 4.35
C ASN A 57 -5.38 1.41 3.23
N ALA A 58 -6.22 2.44 3.40
CA ALA A 58 -6.31 3.56 2.45
C ALA A 58 -5.06 4.43 2.43
N GLN A 59 -4.48 4.74 3.59
CA GLN A 59 -3.23 5.50 3.69
C GLN A 59 -2.07 4.72 3.11
N GLU A 60 -2.04 3.41 3.34
CA GLU A 60 -1.05 2.51 2.76
C GLU A 60 -1.21 2.33 1.25
N ALA A 61 -2.45 2.28 0.76
CA ALA A 61 -2.74 2.29 -0.68
C ALA A 61 -2.26 3.59 -1.36
N LEU A 62 -2.36 4.72 -0.67
CA LEU A 62 -1.82 6.01 -1.13
C LEU A 62 -0.28 6.05 -1.05
N ALA A 63 0.31 5.42 -0.03
CA ALA A 63 1.76 5.36 0.19
C ALA A 63 2.46 4.29 -0.66
N GLY A 64 1.71 3.30 -1.16
CA GLY A 64 2.24 2.13 -1.85
C GLY A 64 2.94 1.12 -0.91
N THR A 65 2.49 1.03 0.35
CA THR A 65 3.03 0.10 1.36
C THR A 65 2.17 -1.17 1.47
N ASP A 66 2.68 -2.21 2.15
CA ASP A 66 1.99 -3.49 2.34
C ASP A 66 1.12 -3.43 3.60
N PRO A 67 -0.20 -3.68 3.53
CA PRO A 67 -1.13 -3.58 4.66
C PRO A 67 -0.93 -4.62 5.77
N ARG A 68 0.18 -5.36 5.70
CA ARG A 68 0.56 -6.40 6.65
C ARG A 68 2.01 -6.23 7.10
N ASP A 69 2.69 -5.17 6.66
CA ASP A 69 4.02 -4.82 7.10
C ASP A 69 3.97 -3.65 8.08
N GLY A 70 3.94 -3.97 9.38
CA GLY A 70 3.83 -2.95 10.42
C GLY A 70 5.10 -2.12 10.65
N SER A 71 5.93 -1.98 9.62
CA SER A 71 7.12 -1.12 9.56
C SER A 71 6.98 0.00 8.51
N SER A 72 5.76 0.24 8.03
CA SER A 72 5.43 1.16 6.94
C SER A 72 5.57 2.65 7.29
#